data_AF-A0AAW8YFV8-F1
#
_entry.id   AF-A0AAW8YFV8-F1
#
_cell.length_a   1.000
_cell.length_b   1.000
_cell.length_c   1.000
_cell.angle_alpha   90.00
_cell.angle_beta   90.00
_cell.angle_gamma   90.00
#
_symmetry.space_group_name_H-M   'P 1'
#
loop_
_entity.id
_entity.type
_entity.pdbx_description
1 polymer ?
#
loop_
_entity_poly.entity_id
_entity_poly.type
_entity_poly.pdbx_seq_one_letter_code
_entity_poly.pdbx_strand_id
1 'polypeptide(L)'
;MSDKLKRIDLVTDDLRLGDRDERTDLVGNFKNTEEAINAIIGWIDSDDTSDFVSKEDLESMLKELRDMIKENNKDLKERINRILLGTDVESIEIVVTQILKQRGVID
;
A
#
# COMPACT_ATOMS: atom_id res chain seq x y z
N MET A 1 -14.57 18.19 -28.23
CA MET A 1 -13.21 18.23 -27.68
C MET A 1 -13.34 17.67 -26.28
N SER A 2 -12.89 16.44 -26.04
CA SER A 2 -12.91 15.88 -24.68
C SER A 2 -11.76 16.55 -23.92
N ASP A 3 -12.05 17.16 -22.76
CA ASP A 3 -11.00 17.74 -21.94
C ASP A 3 -10.12 16.63 -21.39
N LYS A 4 -8.82 16.68 -21.72
CA LYS A 4 -7.83 15.72 -21.25
C LYS A 4 -7.69 15.79 -19.74
N LEU A 5 -7.63 14.65 -19.08
CA LEU A 5 -7.39 14.52 -17.65
C LEU A 5 -5.98 15.04 -17.31
N LYS A 6 -5.89 15.80 -16.24
CA LYS A 6 -4.59 16.30 -15.76
C LYS A 6 -3.85 15.18 -15.04
N ARG A 7 -2.60 14.95 -15.42
CA ARG A 7 -1.65 14.15 -14.63
C ARG A 7 -1.55 14.69 -13.21
N ILE A 8 -1.33 13.79 -12.28
CA ILE A 8 -1.17 14.10 -10.86
C ILE A 8 0.32 14.11 -10.49
N ASP A 9 0.62 14.86 -9.44
CA ASP A 9 1.93 14.94 -8.79
C ASP A 9 1.68 14.78 -7.29
N LEU A 10 2.15 13.68 -6.72
CA LEU A 10 1.98 13.35 -5.30
C LEU A 10 3.14 13.96 -4.52
N VAL A 11 2.85 15.09 -3.88
CA VAL A 11 3.81 15.79 -3.03
C VAL A 11 4.18 14.94 -1.82
N THR A 12 5.45 14.60 -1.69
CA THR A 12 5.99 13.79 -0.59
C THR A 12 6.98 14.55 0.31
N ASP A 13 7.21 15.84 0.03
CA ASP A 13 8.24 16.65 0.67
C ASP A 13 8.02 16.83 2.18
N ASP A 14 6.77 16.90 2.61
CA ASP A 14 6.38 17.09 4.00
C ASP A 14 6.26 15.77 4.80
N LEU A 15 6.53 14.62 4.19
CA LEU A 15 6.60 13.34 4.90
C LEU A 15 7.84 13.30 5.80
N ARG A 16 7.64 13.66 7.07
CA ARG A 16 8.65 13.61 8.13
C ARG A 16 8.43 12.38 8.98
N LEU A 17 9.01 11.27 8.56
CA LEU A 17 9.15 10.07 9.39
C LEU A 17 10.46 10.14 10.17
N GLY A 18 10.43 9.64 11.41
CA GLY A 18 11.58 9.65 12.31
C GLY A 18 12.71 8.74 11.85
N ASP A 19 12.39 7.72 11.05
CA ASP A 19 13.33 6.79 10.44
C ASP A 19 13.48 7.06 8.94
N ARG A 20 14.74 7.10 8.48
CA ARG A 20 15.12 7.40 7.10
C ARG A 20 14.71 6.28 6.14
N ASP A 21 14.76 5.03 6.60
CA ASP A 21 14.43 3.88 5.77
C ASP A 21 12.91 3.83 5.55
N GLU A 22 12.14 4.05 6.61
CA GLU A 22 10.68 4.13 6.53
C GLU A 22 10.20 5.30 5.66
N ARG A 23 10.89 6.45 5.74
CA ARG A 23 10.63 7.58 4.82
C ARG A 23 10.88 7.19 3.38
N THR A 24 11.98 6.49 3.11
CA THR A 24 12.37 6.11 1.75
C THR A 24 11.37 5.14 1.14
N ASP A 25 10.95 4.13 1.90
CA ASP A 25 9.95 3.15 1.47
C ASP A 25 8.60 3.82 1.18
N LEU A 26 8.16 4.70 2.08
CA LEU A 26 6.88 5.40 1.93
C LEU A 26 6.88 6.33 0.71
N VAL A 27 7.96 7.10 0.50
CA VAL A 27 8.14 7.95 -0.68
C VAL A 27 8.16 7.10 -1.96
N GLY A 28 8.83 5.96 -1.94
CA GLY A 28 8.85 5.01 -3.07
C GLY A 28 7.45 4.51 -3.42
N ASN A 29 6.65 4.14 -2.42
CA ASN A 29 5.27 3.68 -2.62
C ASN A 29 4.38 4.77 -3.22
N PHE A 30 4.52 6.03 -2.77
CA PHE A 30 3.80 7.15 -3.36
C PHE A 30 4.19 7.39 -4.83
N LYS A 31 5.48 7.32 -5.17
CA LYS A 31 5.94 7.43 -6.55
C LYS A 31 5.39 6.33 -7.46
N ASN A 32 5.42 5.08 -7.01
CA ASN A 32 4.83 3.98 -7.76
C ASN A 32 3.32 4.17 -7.98
N THR A 33 2.62 4.73 -6.99
CA THR A 33 1.20 5.05 -7.09
C THR A 33 0.93 6.18 -8.09
N GLU A 34 1.75 7.23 -8.08
CA GLU A 34 1.69 8.34 -9.04
C GLU A 34 1.89 7.84 -10.48
N GLU A 35 2.92 7.01 -10.70
CA GLU A 35 3.21 6.44 -12.01
C GLU A 35 2.04 5.60 -12.54
N ALA A 36 1.45 4.75 -11.70
CA ALA A 36 0.30 3.93 -12.06
C ALA A 36 -0.93 4.80 -12.42
N ILE A 37 -1.22 5.85 -11.65
CA ILE A 37 -2.36 6.75 -11.93
C ILE A 37 -2.11 7.55 -13.21
N ASN A 38 -0.88 8.05 -13.42
CA ASN A 38 -0.54 8.80 -14.62
C ASN A 38 -0.54 7.95 -15.89
N ALA A 39 -0.23 6.65 -15.79
CA ALA A 39 -0.40 5.69 -16.87
C ALA A 39 -1.88 5.50 -17.24
N ILE A 40 -2.76 5.37 -16.24
CA ILE A 40 -4.22 5.29 -16.46
C ILE A 40 -4.75 6.56 -17.13
N ILE A 41 -4.33 7.74 -16.67
CA ILE A 41 -4.70 9.03 -17.28
C ILE A 41 -4.25 9.08 -18.74
N GLY A 42 -2.99 8.67 -19.02
CA GLY A 42 -2.47 8.62 -20.38
C GLY A 42 -3.26 7.68 -21.29
N TRP A 43 -3.76 6.57 -20.74
CA TRP A 43 -4.61 5.63 -21.45
C TRP A 43 -6.01 6.20 -21.74
N ILE A 44 -6.66 6.83 -20.75
CA ILE A 44 -7.98 7.46 -20.90
C ILE A 44 -7.96 8.64 -21.89
N ASP A 45 -6.87 9.42 -21.89
CA ASP A 45 -6.70 10.58 -22.77
C ASP A 45 -6.18 10.22 -24.17
N SER A 46 -5.91 8.95 -24.43
CA SER A 46 -5.50 8.50 -25.76
C SER A 46 -6.72 8.47 -26.69
N ASP A 47 -6.63 9.16 -27.83
CA ASP A 47 -7.61 9.05 -28.92
C ASP A 47 -7.42 7.75 -29.72
N ASP A 48 -6.55 6.86 -29.23
CA ASP A 48 -6.17 5.61 -29.89
C ASP A 48 -7.17 4.51 -29.53
N THR A 49 -8.23 4.42 -30.33
CA THR A 49 -9.23 3.35 -30.24
C THR A 49 -8.78 2.04 -30.91
N SER A 50 -7.53 1.96 -31.39
CA SER A 50 -7.01 0.73 -32.01
C SER A 50 -6.58 -0.31 -30.98
N ASP A 51 -6.34 0.13 -29.74
CA ASP A 51 -5.91 -0.67 -28.59
C ASP A 51 -6.96 -0.55 -27.48
N PHE A 52 -8.22 -0.85 -27.81
CA PHE A 52 -9.27 -1.03 -26.81
C PHE A 52 -8.82 -2.16 -25.87
N VAL A 53 -8.15 -1.80 -24.77
CA VAL A 53 -8.03 -2.62 -23.56
C VAL A 53 -9.42 -3.15 -23.33
N SER A 54 -9.55 -4.46 -23.47
CA SER A 54 -10.85 -5.10 -23.34
C SER A 54 -11.39 -4.76 -21.95
N LYS A 55 -12.71 -4.80 -21.80
CA LYS A 55 -13.31 -4.66 -20.47
C LYS A 55 -12.66 -5.64 -19.48
N GLU A 56 -12.27 -6.82 -19.94
CA GLU A 56 -11.52 -7.81 -19.16
C GLU A 56 -10.12 -7.34 -18.74
N ASP A 57 -9.35 -6.71 -19.63
CA ASP A 57 -8.01 -6.20 -19.29
C ASP A 57 -8.10 -5.08 -18.24
N LEU A 58 -9.09 -4.19 -18.38
CA LEU A 58 -9.39 -3.13 -17.43
C LEU A 58 -9.79 -3.69 -16.06
N GLU A 59 -10.65 -4.72 -16.05
CA GLU A 59 -11.05 -5.44 -14.84
C GLU A 59 -9.84 -6.14 -14.18
N SER A 60 -8.92 -6.69 -14.97
CA SER A 60 -7.67 -7.31 -14.46
C SER A 60 -6.77 -6.27 -13.80
N MET A 61 -6.51 -5.15 -14.45
CA MET A 61 -5.68 -4.07 -13.91
C MET A 61 -6.29 -3.48 -12.62
N LEU A 62 -7.61 -3.30 -12.58
CA LEU A 62 -8.30 -2.83 -11.36
C LEU A 62 -8.24 -3.84 -10.22
N LYS A 63 -8.26 -5.14 -10.54
CA LYS A 63 -8.12 -6.21 -9.55
C LYS A 63 -6.70 -6.23 -8.97
N GLU A 64 -5.68 -6.17 -9.82
CA GLU A 64 -4.27 -6.10 -9.39
C GLU A 64 -4.02 -4.88 -8.50
N LEU A 65 -4.51 -3.71 -8.89
CA LEU A 65 -4.42 -2.49 -8.08
C LEU A 65 -5.10 -2.66 -6.72
N ARG A 66 -6.30 -3.25 -6.70
CA ARG A 66 -7.02 -3.54 -5.45
C ARG A 66 -6.24 -4.48 -4.54
N ASP A 67 -5.63 -5.51 -5.11
CA ASP A 67 -4.89 -6.51 -4.35
C ASP A 67 -3.58 -5.92 -3.79
N MET A 68 -2.85 -5.11 -4.56
CA MET A 68 -1.70 -4.34 -4.07
C MET A 68 -2.07 -3.39 -2.92
N ILE A 69 -3.18 -2.65 -3.03
CA ILE A 69 -3.65 -1.75 -1.96
C ILE A 69 -3.96 -2.55 -0.68
N LYS A 70 -4.58 -3.73 -0.79
CA LYS A 70 -4.86 -4.58 0.37
C LYS A 70 -3.59 -5.07 1.04
N GLU A 71 -2.60 -5.50 0.25
CA GLU A 71 -1.32 -5.98 0.77
C GLU A 71 -0.56 -4.86 1.48
N ASN A 72 -0.43 -3.70 0.84
CA ASN A 72 0.21 -2.53 1.43
C ASN A 72 -0.47 -2.07 2.73
N ASN A 73 -1.81 -2.09 2.77
CA ASN A 73 -2.56 -1.76 4.00
C ASN A 73 -2.33 -2.77 5.12
N LYS A 74 -2.16 -4.06 4.78
CA LYS A 74 -1.86 -5.10 5.77
C LYS A 74 -0.47 -4.86 6.38
N ASP A 75 0.55 -4.65 5.53
CA ASP A 75 1.92 -4.38 5.99
C ASP A 75 1.99 -3.11 6.84
N LEU A 76 1.33 -2.02 6.40
CA LEU A 76 1.28 -0.77 7.16
C LEU A 76 0.66 -0.98 8.55
N LYS A 77 -0.41 -1.78 8.65
CA LYS A 77 -1.06 -2.10 9.93
C LYS A 77 -0.15 -2.91 10.85
N GLU A 78 0.58 -3.89 10.32
CA GLU A 78 1.55 -4.68 11.07
C GLU A 78 2.73 -3.82 11.56
N ARG A 79 3.21 -2.89 10.74
CA ARG A 79 4.24 -1.91 11.11
C ARG A 79 3.77 -0.98 12.23
N ILE A 80 2.57 -0.40 12.10
CA ILE A 80 1.98 0.46 13.15
C ILE A 80 1.84 -0.31 14.46
N ASN A 81 1.37 -1.56 14.42
CA ASN A 81 1.26 -2.41 15.60
C ASN A 81 2.63 -2.66 16.26
N ARG A 82 3.68 -2.94 15.47
CA ARG A 82 5.05 -3.08 15.97
C ARG A 82 5.56 -1.79 16.63
N ILE A 83 5.29 -0.62 16.06
CA ILE A 83 5.68 0.67 16.64
C ILE A 83 4.95 0.90 17.97
N LEU A 84 3.64 0.68 18.02
CA LEU A 84 2.82 0.88 19.22
C LEU A 84 3.19 -0.06 20.37
N LEU A 85 3.47 -1.33 20.04
CA LEU A 85 3.78 -2.37 21.02
C LEU A 85 5.29 -2.49 21.31
N GLY A 86 6.13 -1.86 20.50
CA GLY A 86 7.59 -1.99 20.53
C GLY A 86 8.11 -3.37 20.09
N THR A 87 7.23 -4.26 19.65
CA THR A 87 7.52 -5.65 19.24
C THR A 87 6.37 -6.21 18.41
N ASP A 88 6.59 -7.31 17.71
CA ASP A 88 5.57 -8.00 16.94
C ASP A 88 4.49 -8.67 17.84
N VAL A 89 3.24 -8.70 17.36
CA VAL A 89 2.08 -9.21 18.11
C VAL A 89 2.22 -10.71 18.38
N GLU A 90 2.71 -11.48 17.42
CA GLU A 90 2.89 -12.94 17.57
C GLU A 90 3.92 -13.23 18.67
N SER A 91 4.98 -12.41 18.75
CA SER A 91 5.96 -12.49 19.82
C SER A 91 5.36 -12.20 21.20
N ILE A 92 4.43 -11.24 21.29
CA ILE A 92 3.68 -10.96 22.54
C ILE A 92 2.78 -12.15 22.90
N GLU A 93 2.03 -12.68 21.93
CA GLU A 93 1.15 -13.83 22.17
C GLU A 93 1.93 -15.04 22.67
N ILE A 94 3.09 -15.33 22.09
CA ILE A 94 3.98 -16.41 22.54
C ILE A 94 4.43 -16.17 23.98
N VAL A 95 4.96 -14.98 24.28
CA VAL A 95 5.47 -14.66 25.62
C VAL A 95 4.35 -14.66 26.67
N VAL A 96 3.21 -14.05 26.38
CA VAL A 96 2.04 -14.04 27.27
C VAL A 96 1.54 -15.46 27.50
N THR A 97 1.44 -16.28 26.46
CA THR A 97 1.03 -17.68 26.59
C THR A 97 1.99 -18.46 27.48
N GLN A 98 3.30 -18.29 27.31
CA GLN A 98 4.30 -18.92 28.18
C GLN A 98 4.19 -18.46 29.63
N ILE A 99 3.99 -17.16 29.88
CA ILE A 99 3.78 -16.62 31.23
C ILE A 99 2.51 -17.21 31.87
N LEU A 100 1.41 -17.27 31.12
CA LEU A 100 0.13 -17.81 31.61
C LEU A 100 0.23 -19.30 31.95
N LYS A 101 0.97 -20.09 31.14
CA LYS A 101 1.29 -21.49 31.44
C LYS A 101 2.17 -21.65 32.68
N GLN A 102 3.24 -20.86 32.78
CA GLN A 102 4.14 -20.86 33.96
C GLN A 102 3.42 -20.49 35.26
N ARG A 103 2.41 -19.61 35.17
CA ARG A 103 1.58 -19.21 36.31
C ARG A 103 0.38 -20.13 36.55
N GLY A 104 0.18 -21.17 35.75
CA GLY A 104 -0.93 -22.12 35.88
C GLY A 104 -2.30 -21.51 35.63
N VAL A 105 -2.36 -20.41 34.87
CA VAL A 105 -3.63 -19.78 34.48
C VAL A 105 -4.29 -20.55 33.33
N ILE A 106 -3.47 -21.11 32.45
CA ILE A 106 -3.87 -21.94 31.30
C ILE A 106 -2.89 -23.12 31.18
N ASP A 107 -3.31 -24.19 30.49
CA ASP A 107 -2.48 -25.38 30.22
C ASP A 107 -1.66 -25.28 28.91
#